data_AF-A0A3B5Z1S6-F1
#
_entry.id   AF-A0A3B5Z1S6-F1
#
_cell.length_a   1.000
_cell.length_b   1.000
_cell.length_c   1.000
_cell.angle_alpha   90.00
_cell.angle_beta   90.00
_cell.angle_gamma   90.00
#
_symmetry.space_group_name_H-M   'P 1'
#
loop_
_entity.id
_entity.type
_entity.pdbx_description
1 polymer ?
#
loop_
_entity_poly.entity_id
_entity_poly.type
_entity_poly.pdbx_seq_one_letter_code
_entity_poly.pdbx_strand_id
1 'polypeptide(L)'
;MVVAEAGDEMSLSNMVLGFYEEADRERWPEDETSVGDGDCSDDERAGGGAAAESSAFWAEQLSHLHEVLGKTSAAESRIRADTEEAVRQARSATAAAGVCSCATRATAGGGCRGCTLRSVAGRLRDAGYDSAVCRSRWARSPEFPAGEHSYVDVVVPTRSGRAMRVVVEPSFRAEFAMARGGAGYGALVAALPEAFVGRAEKPRAVVGAMCAAAKRCARESSLHMAPWRKRRYMEAKWLGTPDRLSPAAGAGSPVAAGSPESEKQRRFRASMLTLDYGGRTAVEVA
;
A
#
# COMPACT_ATOMS: atom_id res chain seq x y z
N MET A 1 11.01 32.17 -47.24
CA MET A 1 10.67 32.42 -45.83
C MET A 1 10.46 31.06 -45.18
N VAL A 2 11.53 30.49 -44.63
CA VAL A 2 11.54 29.21 -43.92
C VAL A 2 11.46 29.54 -42.44
N VAL A 3 10.39 29.11 -41.78
CA VAL A 3 10.24 29.25 -40.32
C VAL A 3 10.77 27.97 -39.70
N ALA A 4 11.76 28.13 -38.83
CA ALA A 4 12.49 27.07 -38.18
C ALA A 4 11.64 26.33 -37.15
N GLU A 5 11.83 25.01 -37.12
CA GLU A 5 11.39 24.08 -36.09
C GLU A 5 11.96 24.48 -34.73
N ALA A 6 11.10 24.52 -33.71
CA ALA A 6 11.50 24.69 -32.32
C ALA A 6 12.12 23.37 -31.82
N GLY A 7 13.42 23.41 -31.53
CA GLY A 7 14.14 22.32 -30.89
C GLY A 7 13.59 22.03 -29.50
N ASP A 8 13.31 20.75 -29.26
CA ASP A 8 12.97 20.18 -27.96
C ASP A 8 14.22 20.18 -27.07
N GLU A 9 14.36 21.20 -26.21
CA GLU A 9 15.43 21.26 -25.21
C GLU A 9 15.18 20.20 -24.12
N MET A 10 15.80 19.03 -24.29
CA MET A 10 15.84 18.01 -23.25
C MET A 10 16.69 18.48 -22.06
N SER A 11 16.02 18.86 -20.96
CA SER A 11 16.64 19.26 -19.70
C SER A 11 17.56 18.16 -19.13
N LEU A 12 18.80 18.54 -18.81
CA LEU A 12 19.85 17.69 -18.22
C LEU A 12 19.43 17.04 -16.89
N SER A 13 18.42 17.58 -16.20
CA SER A 13 17.86 17.03 -14.98
C SER A 13 17.21 15.65 -15.20
N ASN A 14 16.72 15.36 -16.41
CA ASN A 14 16.09 14.07 -16.73
C ASN A 14 17.11 12.95 -17.00
N MET A 15 18.37 13.28 -17.35
CA MET A 15 19.41 12.27 -17.56
C MET A 15 19.94 11.68 -16.25
N VAL A 16 19.80 12.38 -15.13
CA VAL A 16 20.28 11.94 -13.81
C VAL A 16 19.44 10.79 -13.23
N LEU A 17 18.23 10.58 -13.75
CA LEU A 17 17.36 9.45 -13.35
C LEU A 17 17.66 8.14 -14.12
N GLY A 18 18.51 8.19 -15.15
CA GLY A 18 18.79 7.05 -16.05
C GLY A 18 19.76 5.99 -15.52
N PHE A 19 20.20 6.07 -14.26
CA PHE A 19 21.12 5.09 -13.66
C PHE A 19 20.35 3.95 -12.98
N TYR A 20 19.62 3.16 -13.75
CA TYR A 20 19.08 1.89 -13.28
C TYR A 20 19.75 0.75 -14.04
N GLU A 21 20.50 -0.08 -13.32
CA GLU A 21 20.90 -1.40 -13.77
C GLU A 21 19.72 -2.37 -13.63
N GLU A 22 19.40 -3.03 -14.73
CA GLU A 22 18.35 -4.03 -14.87
C GLU A 22 18.99 -5.37 -14.49
N ALA A 23 18.84 -5.81 -13.24
CA ALA A 23 18.98 -7.23 -12.92
C ALA A 23 17.76 -7.96 -13.52
N ASP A 24 18.02 -9.06 -14.21
CA ASP A 24 17.22 -9.65 -15.27
C ASP A 24 15.71 -9.89 -15.03
N ARG A 25 15.02 -9.98 -16.17
CA ARG A 25 13.58 -10.06 -16.44
C ARG A 25 12.98 -11.40 -16.03
N GLU A 26 11.72 -11.38 -15.58
CA GLU A 26 10.76 -12.44 -15.93
C GLU A 26 9.38 -11.86 -16.27
N ARG A 27 8.77 -12.45 -17.30
CA ARG A 27 7.47 -12.14 -17.87
C ARG A 27 6.41 -12.96 -17.14
N TRP A 28 5.40 -12.29 -16.60
CA TRP A 28 4.30 -12.89 -15.84
C TRP A 28 3.56 -13.99 -16.62
N PRO A 29 3.45 -15.22 -16.09
CA PRO A 29 2.38 -16.14 -16.43
C PRO A 29 1.15 -15.83 -15.56
N GLU A 30 -0.01 -15.81 -16.22
CA GLU A 30 -1.32 -15.82 -15.58
C GLU A 30 -1.66 -17.29 -15.24
N ASP A 31 -1.93 -17.57 -13.95
CA ASP A 31 -2.60 -18.78 -13.41
C ASP A 31 -1.87 -20.14 -13.68
N GLU A 32 -1.90 -21.23 -12.92
CA GLU A 32 -2.74 -21.77 -11.86
C GLU A 32 -1.85 -22.68 -10.99
N THR A 33 -1.94 -22.62 -9.66
CA THR A 33 -1.76 -23.81 -8.82
C THR A 33 -2.52 -23.62 -7.52
N SER A 34 -3.64 -24.33 -7.43
CA SER A 34 -4.33 -24.64 -6.18
C SER A 34 -3.41 -25.54 -5.34
N VAL A 35 -2.76 -24.97 -4.32
CA VAL A 35 -2.16 -25.75 -3.24
C VAL A 35 -3.03 -25.53 -2.01
N GLY A 36 -3.80 -26.56 -1.66
CA GLY A 36 -4.74 -26.54 -0.54
C GLY A 36 -4.03 -26.23 0.77
N ASP A 37 -4.66 -25.39 1.60
CA ASP A 37 -4.32 -25.20 3.01
C ASP A 37 -4.53 -26.55 3.73
N GLY A 38 -3.44 -27.31 3.85
CA GLY A 38 -3.39 -28.51 4.67
C GLY A 38 -3.53 -28.11 6.14
N ASP A 39 -4.67 -28.45 6.72
CA ASP A 39 -4.92 -28.47 8.15
C ASP A 39 -4.01 -29.54 8.79
N CYS A 40 -2.92 -29.10 9.43
CA CYS A 40 -2.05 -30.00 10.18
C CYS A 40 -2.57 -30.08 11.61
N SER A 41 -3.11 -31.25 11.95
CA SER A 41 -3.45 -31.66 13.31
C SER A 41 -2.24 -31.68 14.24
N ASP A 42 -2.57 -31.40 15.49
CA ASP A 42 -1.86 -31.42 16.77
C ASP A 42 -0.58 -32.27 16.89
N ASP A 43 0.47 -31.66 17.47
CA ASP A 43 1.57 -32.36 18.14
C ASP A 43 2.16 -31.43 19.21
N GLU A 44 1.69 -31.59 20.46
CA GLU A 44 2.29 -30.98 21.64
C GLU A 44 3.53 -31.76 22.10
N ARG A 45 4.74 -31.17 22.01
CA ARG A 45 5.84 -31.52 22.93
C ARG A 45 6.97 -30.47 23.11
N ALA A 46 7.15 -30.11 24.39
CA ALA A 46 8.38 -29.73 25.11
C ALA A 46 8.94 -28.27 25.06
N GLY A 47 8.68 -27.55 26.16
CA GLY A 47 9.07 -26.16 26.46
C GLY A 47 10.54 -25.92 26.86
N GLY A 48 11.48 -26.33 26.00
CA GLY A 48 12.88 -25.90 26.07
C GLY A 48 13.47 -25.57 24.69
N GLY A 49 13.21 -26.44 23.70
CA GLY A 49 13.59 -26.22 22.30
C GLY A 49 12.74 -25.16 21.61
N ALA A 50 11.43 -25.11 21.92
CA ALA A 50 10.48 -24.18 21.29
C ALA A 50 10.85 -22.69 21.47
N ALA A 51 11.46 -22.33 22.61
CA ALA A 51 11.89 -20.95 22.87
C ALA A 51 13.14 -20.56 22.05
N ALA A 52 14.12 -21.46 21.97
CA ALA A 52 15.32 -21.26 21.16
C ALA A 52 14.97 -21.23 19.66
N GLU A 53 14.12 -22.14 19.20
CA GLU A 53 13.58 -22.18 17.83
C GLU A 53 12.74 -20.93 17.49
N SER A 54 11.98 -20.39 18.46
CA SER A 54 11.28 -19.11 18.29
C SER A 54 12.26 -17.96 18.14
N SER A 55 13.29 -17.88 18.99
CA SER A 55 14.32 -16.83 18.89
C SER A 55 15.09 -16.86 17.56
N ALA A 56 15.45 -18.07 17.08
CA ALA A 56 16.15 -18.26 15.82
C ALA A 56 15.30 -17.82 14.62
N PHE A 57 14.02 -18.18 14.61
CA PHE A 57 13.08 -17.71 13.60
C PHE A 57 12.99 -16.18 13.55
N TRP A 58 12.83 -15.52 14.70
CA TRP A 58 12.71 -14.05 14.71
C TRP A 58 14.00 -13.37 14.21
N ALA A 59 15.17 -13.91 14.57
CA ALA A 59 16.45 -13.42 14.07
C ALA A 59 16.61 -13.61 12.56
N GLU A 60 16.22 -14.77 12.04
CA GLU A 60 16.24 -15.06 10.60
C GLU A 60 15.31 -14.13 9.82
N GLN A 61 14.07 -13.94 10.27
CA GLN A 61 13.12 -13.03 9.63
C GLN A 61 13.62 -11.58 9.64
N LEU A 62 14.26 -11.14 10.75
CA LEU A 62 14.82 -9.80 10.84
C LEU A 62 16.02 -9.63 9.91
N SER A 63 16.90 -10.62 9.83
CA SER A 63 18.02 -10.64 8.88
C SER A 63 17.54 -10.55 7.44
N HIS A 64 16.56 -11.39 7.08
CA HIS A 64 15.95 -11.37 5.74
C HIS A 64 15.31 -10.02 5.41
N LEU A 65 14.61 -9.41 6.39
CA LEU A 65 14.00 -8.10 6.21
C LEU A 65 15.06 -7.02 5.98
N HIS A 66 16.15 -7.01 6.74
CA HIS A 66 17.27 -6.09 6.53
C HIS A 66 17.93 -6.29 5.17
N GLU A 67 18.11 -7.54 4.72
CA GLU A 67 18.69 -7.83 3.41
C GLU A 67 17.82 -7.26 2.27
N VAL A 68 16.51 -7.50 2.32
CA VAL A 68 15.55 -7.01 1.31
C VAL A 68 15.49 -5.48 1.30
N LEU A 69 15.46 -4.84 2.48
CA LEU A 69 15.41 -3.38 2.59
C LEU A 69 16.74 -2.71 2.23
N GLY A 70 17.87 -3.38 2.50
CA GLY A 70 19.22 -2.91 2.21
C GLY A 70 19.54 -2.86 0.71
N LYS A 71 18.93 -3.75 -0.08
CA LYS A 71 19.01 -3.74 -1.56
C LYS A 71 18.25 -2.54 -2.13
N THR A 72 18.91 -1.38 -2.17
CA THR A 72 18.32 -0.12 -2.62
C THR A 72 19.16 0.52 -3.72
N SER A 73 18.53 0.94 -4.82
CA SER A 73 19.22 1.70 -5.87
C SER A 73 19.37 3.19 -5.52
N ALA A 74 20.30 3.89 -6.17
CA ALA A 74 20.50 5.33 -5.95
C ALA A 74 19.22 6.17 -6.17
N ALA A 75 18.41 5.81 -7.17
CA ALA A 75 17.16 6.50 -7.43
C ALA A 75 16.04 6.12 -6.44
N GLU A 76 15.98 4.87 -5.95
CA GLU A 76 15.09 4.54 -4.82
C GLU A 76 15.47 5.30 -3.54
N SER A 77 16.77 5.48 -3.26
CA SER A 77 17.25 6.30 -2.14
C SER A 77 16.83 7.75 -2.27
N ARG A 78 16.96 8.34 -3.46
CA ARG A 78 16.56 9.74 -3.70
C ARG A 78 15.05 9.92 -3.55
N ILE A 79 14.25 9.06 -4.19
CA ILE A 79 12.78 9.09 -4.07
C ILE A 79 12.35 8.94 -2.61
N ARG A 80 13.03 8.07 -1.83
CA ARG A 80 12.75 7.91 -0.40
C ARG A 80 13.02 9.17 0.40
N ALA A 81 14.18 9.80 0.21
CA ALA A 81 14.51 11.04 0.91
C ALA A 81 13.48 12.15 0.62
N ASP A 82 13.12 12.31 -0.66
CA ASP A 82 12.12 13.32 -1.07
C ASP A 82 10.72 12.97 -0.57
N THR A 83 10.38 11.67 -0.50
CA THR A 83 9.13 11.18 0.10
C THR A 83 9.08 11.47 1.60
N GLU A 84 10.13 11.17 2.35
CA GLU A 84 10.20 11.39 3.80
C GLU A 84 10.04 12.88 4.12
N GLU A 85 10.72 13.74 3.35
CA GLU A 85 10.57 15.19 3.45
C GLU A 85 9.15 15.65 3.09
N ALA A 86 8.58 15.12 2.00
CA ALA A 86 7.21 15.41 1.60
C ALA A 86 6.17 14.98 2.66
N VAL A 87 6.37 13.84 3.32
CA VAL A 87 5.53 13.34 4.42
C VAL A 87 5.64 14.25 5.64
N ARG A 88 6.86 14.66 6.00
CA ARG A 88 7.10 15.60 7.10
C ARG A 88 6.38 16.93 6.87
N GLN A 89 6.48 17.47 5.65
CA GLN A 89 5.79 18.70 5.25
C GLN A 89 4.27 18.53 5.17
N ALA A 90 3.77 17.37 4.71
CA ALA A 90 2.34 17.09 4.68
C ALA A 90 1.74 16.98 6.10
N ARG A 91 2.47 16.37 7.03
CA ARG A 91 2.09 16.27 8.44
C ARG A 91 2.07 17.64 9.12
N SER A 92 3.09 18.48 8.89
CA SER A 92 3.11 19.85 9.44
C SER A 92 2.02 20.74 8.85
N ALA A 93 1.78 20.66 7.54
CA ALA A 93 0.70 21.39 6.89
C ALA A 93 -0.68 20.96 7.38
N THR A 94 -0.90 19.66 7.61
CA THR A 94 -2.19 19.17 8.13
C THR A 94 -2.40 19.56 9.59
N ALA A 95 -1.33 19.61 10.39
CA ALA A 95 -1.39 20.10 11.77
C ALA A 95 -1.71 21.61 11.83
N ALA A 96 -1.16 22.40 10.91
CA ALA A 96 -1.40 23.85 10.85
C ALA A 96 -2.76 24.22 10.23
N ALA A 97 -3.18 23.51 9.18
CA ALA A 97 -4.37 23.86 8.41
C ALA A 97 -5.69 23.43 9.07
N GLY A 98 -5.66 22.48 10.02
CA GLY A 98 -6.84 22.09 10.82
C GLY A 98 -8.04 21.64 9.97
N VAL A 99 -8.25 20.32 9.88
CA VAL A 99 -9.36 19.67 9.15
C VAL A 99 -9.29 19.85 7.62
N CYS A 100 -9.06 18.74 6.92
CA CYS A 100 -9.24 18.71 5.47
C CYS A 100 -10.73 18.87 5.11
N SER A 101 -11.05 19.55 4.00
CA SER A 101 -12.39 19.55 3.36
C SER A 101 -12.85 18.16 2.83
N CYS A 102 -12.02 17.14 2.98
CA CYS A 102 -12.29 15.75 2.68
C CYS A 102 -13.49 15.27 3.52
N ALA A 103 -14.57 14.81 2.90
CA ALA A 103 -15.72 14.24 3.61
C ALA A 103 -15.37 12.98 4.45
N THR A 104 -14.21 12.36 4.19
CA THR A 104 -13.73 11.19 4.92
C THR A 104 -12.97 11.62 6.17
N ARG A 105 -13.60 11.42 7.33
CA ARG A 105 -13.15 11.82 8.68
C ARG A 105 -11.66 11.59 8.92
N ALA A 106 -11.04 12.56 9.59
CA ALA A 106 -9.75 12.39 10.24
C ALA A 106 -9.80 11.16 11.16
N THR A 107 -8.87 10.22 10.98
CA THR A 107 -8.60 9.20 11.98
C THR A 107 -8.03 9.89 13.21
N ALA A 108 -8.41 9.46 14.42
CA ALA A 108 -7.94 10.04 15.68
C ALA A 108 -6.41 10.24 15.65
N GLY A 109 -5.97 11.51 15.64
CA GLY A 109 -4.54 11.89 15.68
C GLY A 109 -3.76 11.87 14.36
N GLY A 110 -4.39 11.56 13.21
CA GLY A 110 -3.73 11.49 11.92
C GLY A 110 -4.51 12.22 10.83
N GLY A 111 -3.84 13.09 10.08
CA GLY A 111 -4.40 13.81 8.95
C GLY A 111 -5.12 12.91 7.93
N CYS A 112 -5.95 13.50 7.07
CA CYS A 112 -6.66 12.72 6.06
C CYS A 112 -5.68 12.01 5.11
N ARG A 113 -5.71 10.67 5.07
CA ARG A 113 -4.85 9.83 4.21
C ARG A 113 -4.85 10.28 2.75
N GLY A 114 -6.03 10.59 2.19
CA GLY A 114 -6.15 11.07 0.82
C GLY A 114 -5.43 12.40 0.57
N CYS A 115 -5.46 13.32 1.54
CA CYS A 115 -4.68 14.55 1.45
C CYS A 115 -3.19 14.31 1.58
N THR A 116 -2.77 13.44 2.49
CA THR A 116 -1.36 13.06 2.61
C THR A 116 -0.83 12.51 1.29
N LEU A 117 -1.54 11.56 0.67
CA LEU A 117 -1.14 11.00 -0.63
C LEU A 117 -1.08 12.08 -1.73
N ARG A 118 -2.09 12.95 -1.83
CA ARG A 118 -2.07 14.05 -2.81
C ARG A 118 -0.94 15.04 -2.57
N SER A 119 -0.65 15.38 -1.31
CA SER A 119 0.45 16.27 -0.97
C SER A 119 1.80 15.64 -1.30
N VAL A 120 1.98 14.34 -1.01
CA VAL A 120 3.21 13.62 -1.35
C VAL A 120 3.39 13.54 -2.86
N ALA A 121 2.37 13.14 -3.61
CA ALA A 121 2.42 13.10 -5.07
C ALA A 121 2.57 14.50 -5.71
N GLY A 122 2.06 15.56 -5.08
CA GLY A 122 2.32 16.94 -5.50
C GLY A 122 3.80 17.30 -5.35
N ARG A 123 4.34 17.13 -4.15
CA ARG A 123 5.73 17.49 -3.85
C ARG A 123 6.75 16.68 -4.64
N LEU A 124 6.49 15.39 -4.88
CA LEU A 124 7.32 14.58 -5.76
C LEU A 124 7.26 15.08 -7.22
N ARG A 125 6.11 15.51 -7.72
CA ARG A 125 6.03 16.19 -9.03
C ARG A 125 6.81 17.50 -9.06
N ASP A 126 6.70 18.31 -8.01
CA ASP A 126 7.47 19.56 -7.88
C ASP A 126 8.99 19.31 -7.86
N ALA A 127 9.42 18.14 -7.35
CA ALA A 127 10.81 17.66 -7.40
C ALA A 127 11.22 17.04 -8.75
N GLY A 128 10.32 17.01 -9.75
CA GLY A 128 10.60 16.53 -11.10
C GLY A 128 10.28 15.05 -11.37
N TYR A 129 9.60 14.36 -10.44
CA TYR A 129 9.19 12.98 -10.64
C TYR A 129 7.86 12.86 -11.38
N ASP A 130 7.73 11.89 -12.29
CA ASP A 130 6.42 11.46 -12.78
C ASP A 130 5.72 10.63 -11.69
N SER A 131 5.05 11.32 -10.75
CA SER A 131 4.37 10.70 -9.63
C SER A 131 2.86 10.94 -9.63
N ALA A 132 2.10 9.95 -9.17
CA ALA A 132 0.65 10.04 -9.07
C ALA A 132 0.11 9.21 -7.90
N VAL A 133 -1.14 9.50 -7.51
CA VAL A 133 -1.86 8.63 -6.58
C VAL A 133 -2.40 7.44 -7.36
N CYS A 134 -2.06 6.23 -6.94
CA CYS A 134 -2.59 4.99 -7.48
C CYS A 134 -3.65 4.42 -6.55
N ARG A 135 -4.61 3.70 -7.12
CA ARG A 135 -5.56 2.89 -6.38
C ARG A 135 -5.58 1.47 -6.91
N SER A 136 -5.36 0.51 -6.04
CA SER A 136 -5.57 -0.92 -6.31
C SER A 136 -6.91 -1.36 -5.75
N ARG A 137 -7.60 -2.23 -6.48
CA ARG A 137 -8.89 -2.80 -6.11
C ARG A 137 -8.85 -4.30 -6.35
N TRP A 138 -9.41 -5.08 -5.43
CA TRP A 138 -9.53 -6.52 -5.59
C TRP A 138 -10.92 -6.99 -5.19
N ALA A 139 -11.41 -7.97 -5.95
CA ALA A 139 -12.70 -8.59 -5.71
C ALA A 139 -12.66 -9.48 -4.46
N ARG A 140 -13.84 -9.78 -3.92
CA ARG A 140 -13.99 -10.78 -2.87
C ARG A 140 -13.61 -12.14 -3.43
N SER A 141 -12.86 -12.91 -2.65
CA SER A 141 -12.60 -14.33 -2.87
C SER A 141 -13.13 -15.15 -1.67
N PRO A 142 -13.14 -16.49 -1.74
CA PRO A 142 -13.41 -17.33 -0.58
C PRO A 142 -12.39 -17.12 0.56
N GLU A 143 -11.16 -16.76 0.23
CA GLU A 143 -10.05 -16.62 1.19
C GLU A 143 -10.02 -15.27 1.90
N PHE A 144 -10.51 -14.21 1.25
CA PHE A 144 -10.44 -12.83 1.76
C PHE A 144 -11.53 -11.90 1.17
N PRO A 145 -11.95 -10.87 1.93
CA PRO A 145 -12.94 -9.91 1.47
C PRO A 145 -12.40 -9.01 0.35
N ALA A 146 -13.33 -8.41 -0.41
CA ALA A 146 -13.00 -7.34 -1.34
C ALA A 146 -12.37 -6.16 -0.58
N GLY A 147 -11.53 -5.40 -1.27
CA GLY A 147 -10.89 -4.24 -0.69
C GLY A 147 -10.31 -3.30 -1.74
N GLU A 148 -9.89 -2.14 -1.26
CA GLU A 148 -9.13 -1.18 -2.05
C GLU A 148 -8.00 -0.59 -1.20
N HIS A 149 -6.94 -0.17 -1.88
CA HIS A 149 -5.82 0.52 -1.28
C HIS A 149 -5.39 1.67 -2.19
N SER A 150 -4.97 2.78 -1.61
CA SER A 150 -4.39 3.89 -2.38
C SER A 150 -2.96 4.11 -1.95
N TYR A 151 -2.07 4.46 -2.85
CA TYR A 151 -0.66 4.72 -2.55
C TYR A 151 -0.12 5.73 -3.57
N VAL A 152 1.15 6.09 -3.51
CA VAL A 152 1.79 6.91 -4.55
C VAL A 152 2.67 6.01 -5.41
N ASP A 153 2.64 6.19 -6.72
CA ASP A 153 3.63 5.60 -7.61
C ASP A 153 4.54 6.66 -8.21
N VAL A 154 5.75 6.23 -8.58
CA VAL A 154 6.68 7.02 -9.39
C VAL A 154 7.07 6.20 -10.60
N VAL A 155 6.90 6.77 -11.78
CA VAL A 155 7.35 6.19 -13.04
C VAL A 155 8.75 6.73 -13.33
N VAL A 156 9.70 5.81 -13.47
CA VAL A 156 11.10 6.14 -13.75
C VAL A 156 11.50 5.55 -15.09
N PRO A 157 12.04 6.34 -16.03
CA PRO A 157 12.57 5.81 -17.28
C PRO A 157 13.78 4.92 -17.01
N THR A 158 13.85 3.77 -17.67
CA THR A 158 15.03 2.89 -17.67
C THR A 158 15.86 3.10 -18.93
N ARG A 159 17.11 2.61 -18.92
CA ARG A 159 17.99 2.61 -20.11
C ARG A 159 17.41 1.86 -21.30
N SER A 160 16.54 0.87 -21.05
CA SER A 160 15.84 0.12 -22.10
C SER A 160 14.67 0.90 -22.72
N GLY A 161 14.44 2.16 -22.32
CA GLY A 161 13.31 2.98 -22.74
C GLY A 161 11.97 2.52 -22.13
N ARG A 162 12.00 1.52 -21.23
CA ARG A 162 10.81 1.03 -20.54
C ARG A 162 10.53 1.89 -19.32
N ALA A 163 9.26 2.15 -19.07
CA ALA A 163 8.81 2.78 -17.85
C ALA A 163 8.85 1.77 -16.70
N MET A 164 9.64 2.05 -15.66
CA MET A 164 9.64 1.29 -14.43
C MET A 164 8.80 1.98 -13.37
N ARG A 165 7.92 1.23 -12.72
CA ARG A 165 7.10 1.74 -11.60
C ARG A 165 7.73 1.41 -10.26
N VAL A 166 7.85 2.44 -9.43
CA VAL A 166 8.28 2.37 -8.04
C VAL A 166 7.08 2.67 -7.14
N VAL A 167 6.80 1.80 -6.18
CA VAL A 167 5.74 1.98 -5.19
C VAL A 167 6.26 2.86 -4.06
N VAL A 168 5.45 3.84 -3.66
CA VAL A 168 5.68 4.74 -2.52
C VAL A 168 4.51 4.61 -1.54
N GLU A 169 4.77 4.06 -0.36
CA GLU A 169 3.80 3.98 0.75
C GLU A 169 4.25 4.87 1.91
N PRO A 170 3.60 6.03 2.13
CA PRO A 170 3.96 7.00 3.17
C PRO A 170 3.80 6.55 4.63
N SER A 171 3.11 5.43 4.88
CA SER A 171 2.83 4.93 6.23
C SER A 171 2.90 3.40 6.27
N PHE A 172 3.99 2.87 5.72
CA PHE A 172 4.16 1.43 5.47
C PHE A 172 4.20 0.61 6.75
N ARG A 173 4.91 1.08 7.79
CA ARG A 173 4.94 0.44 9.10
C ARG A 173 3.53 0.23 9.69
N ALA A 174 2.65 1.22 9.55
CA ALA A 174 1.29 1.15 10.07
C ALA A 174 0.46 0.04 9.41
N GLU A 175 0.75 -0.28 8.15
CA GLU A 175 0.09 -1.37 7.42
C GLU A 175 0.38 -2.75 8.00
N PHE A 176 1.40 -2.91 8.86
CA PHE A 176 1.74 -4.17 9.54
C PHE A 176 1.54 -4.13 11.06
N ALA A 177 1.19 -2.98 11.64
CA ALA A 177 0.99 -2.88 13.08
C ALA A 177 -0.14 -3.80 13.57
N MET A 178 0.10 -4.58 14.62
CA MET A 178 -0.88 -5.46 15.26
C MET A 178 -1.05 -5.06 16.73
N ALA A 179 -2.30 -4.93 17.19
CA ALA A 179 -2.59 -4.60 18.59
C ALA A 179 -2.08 -5.66 19.58
N ARG A 180 -2.02 -6.92 19.14
CA ARG A 180 -1.50 -8.06 19.90
C ARG A 180 -0.25 -8.64 19.25
N GLY A 181 0.70 -7.79 18.87
CA GLY A 181 2.01 -8.23 18.42
C GLY A 181 2.90 -8.62 19.60
N GLY A 182 3.44 -9.84 19.60
CA GLY A 182 4.50 -10.22 20.54
C GLY A 182 5.81 -9.45 20.28
N ALA A 183 6.77 -9.52 21.21
CA ALA A 183 8.03 -8.77 21.11
C ALA A 183 8.81 -9.04 19.80
N GLY A 184 8.86 -10.30 19.35
CA GLY A 184 9.50 -10.67 18.09
C GLY A 184 8.84 -10.01 16.87
N TYR A 185 7.51 -10.06 16.78
CA TYR A 185 6.77 -9.37 15.72
C TYR A 185 6.93 -7.84 15.81
N GLY A 186 6.88 -7.29 17.03
CA GLY A 186 7.10 -5.88 17.30
C GLY A 186 8.47 -5.39 16.81
N ALA A 187 9.53 -6.19 17.00
CA ALA A 187 10.86 -5.88 16.51
C ALA A 187 10.91 -5.83 14.96
N LEU A 188 10.23 -6.75 14.28
CA LEU A 188 10.14 -6.72 12.80
C LEU A 188 9.39 -5.48 12.31
N VAL A 189 8.24 -5.16 12.91
CA VAL A 189 7.50 -3.91 12.59
C VAL A 189 8.39 -2.69 12.88
N ALA A 190 9.19 -2.74 13.95
CA ALA A 190 10.10 -1.66 14.32
C ALA A 190 11.28 -1.48 13.33
N ALA A 191 11.62 -2.51 12.56
CA ALA A 191 12.65 -2.46 11.53
C ALA A 191 12.12 -1.97 10.17
N LEU A 192 10.79 -1.96 9.95
CA LEU A 192 10.20 -1.46 8.69
C LEU A 192 10.36 0.06 8.55
N PRO A 193 10.63 0.58 7.34
CA PRO A 193 10.65 2.02 7.13
C PRO A 193 9.24 2.61 7.33
N GLU A 194 9.18 3.85 7.82
CA GLU A 194 7.93 4.60 7.94
C GLU A 194 7.36 4.91 6.55
N ALA A 195 8.21 5.44 5.66
CA ALA A 195 7.93 5.62 4.24
C ALA A 195 8.66 4.55 3.42
N PHE A 196 7.91 3.68 2.76
CA PHE A 196 8.47 2.64 1.91
C PHE A 196 8.59 3.12 0.46
N VAL A 197 9.72 2.79 -0.17
CA VAL A 197 9.98 3.01 -1.59
C VAL A 197 10.63 1.76 -2.18
N GLY A 198 10.03 1.22 -3.24
CA GLY A 198 10.60 0.06 -3.94
C GLY A 198 9.79 -0.43 -5.14
N ARG A 199 10.47 -1.15 -6.04
CA ARG A 199 9.86 -1.90 -7.16
C ARG A 199 9.04 -3.07 -6.65
N ALA A 200 8.11 -3.61 -7.45
CA ALA A 200 7.18 -4.70 -7.11
C ALA A 200 7.77 -5.90 -6.36
N GLU A 201 9.02 -6.29 -6.63
CA GLU A 201 9.64 -7.42 -5.94
C GLU A 201 10.00 -7.16 -4.48
N LYS A 202 10.34 -5.90 -4.16
CA LYS A 202 10.69 -5.52 -2.78
C LYS A 202 9.48 -5.60 -1.83
N PRO A 203 8.31 -4.96 -2.09
CA PRO A 203 7.14 -5.12 -1.24
C PRO A 203 6.62 -6.55 -1.27
N ARG A 204 6.74 -7.32 -2.37
CA ARG A 204 6.40 -8.76 -2.37
C ARG A 204 7.21 -9.53 -1.32
N ALA A 205 8.53 -9.38 -1.32
CA ALA A 205 9.41 -10.04 -0.37
C ALA A 205 9.13 -9.60 1.08
N VAL A 206 9.00 -8.29 1.33
CA VAL A 206 8.67 -7.77 2.67
C VAL A 206 7.30 -8.27 3.15
N VAL A 207 6.27 -8.26 2.29
CA VAL A 207 4.94 -8.78 2.64
C VAL A 207 5.01 -10.26 2.97
N GLY A 208 5.76 -11.06 2.20
CA GLY A 208 5.99 -12.48 2.49
C GLY A 208 6.54 -12.71 3.89
N ALA A 209 7.64 -12.04 4.24
CA ALA A 209 8.28 -12.13 5.55
C ALA A 209 7.34 -11.69 6.68
N MET A 210 6.71 -10.52 6.54
CA MET A 210 5.81 -9.98 7.56
C MET A 210 4.54 -10.83 7.74
N CYS A 211 4.03 -11.47 6.70
CA CYS A 211 2.88 -12.37 6.80
C CYS A 211 3.26 -13.70 7.45
N ALA A 212 4.44 -14.25 7.17
CA ALA A 212 4.95 -15.43 7.86
C ALA A 212 5.14 -15.16 9.37
N ALA A 213 5.75 -14.02 9.69
CA ALA A 213 5.88 -13.52 11.05
C ALA A 213 4.53 -13.31 11.75
N ALA A 214 3.54 -12.73 11.06
CA ALA A 214 2.19 -12.55 11.61
C ALA A 214 1.49 -13.90 11.86
N LYS A 215 1.66 -14.88 10.96
CA LYS A 215 1.13 -16.24 11.13
C LYS A 215 1.73 -16.92 12.36
N ARG A 216 3.05 -16.79 12.56
CA ARG A 216 3.71 -17.32 13.77
C ARG A 216 3.21 -16.62 15.03
N CYS A 217 3.17 -15.28 15.04
CA CYS A 217 2.67 -14.50 16.16
C CYS A 217 1.23 -14.88 16.54
N ALA A 218 0.36 -15.12 15.54
CA ALA A 218 -1.01 -15.54 15.75
C ALA A 218 -1.08 -16.94 16.40
N ARG A 219 -0.23 -17.89 15.95
CA ARG A 219 -0.12 -19.22 16.55
C ARG A 219 0.37 -19.18 18.00
N GLU A 220 1.45 -18.44 18.26
CA GLU A 220 2.04 -18.29 19.60
C GLU A 220 1.09 -17.57 20.59
N SER A 221 0.13 -16.78 20.09
CA SER A 221 -0.87 -16.10 20.90
C SER A 221 -2.25 -16.79 20.91
N SER A 222 -2.37 -17.98 20.31
CA SER A 222 -3.64 -18.71 20.16
C SER A 222 -4.76 -17.88 19.50
N LEU A 223 -4.39 -17.01 18.55
CA LEU A 223 -5.30 -16.17 17.79
C LEU A 223 -5.39 -16.63 16.33
N HIS A 224 -6.56 -16.44 15.72
CA HIS A 224 -6.69 -16.63 14.29
C HIS A 224 -6.16 -15.41 13.52
N MET A 225 -5.42 -15.66 12.45
CA MET A 225 -4.89 -14.59 11.58
C MET A 225 -6.01 -14.03 10.71
N ALA A 226 -6.30 -12.73 10.88
CA ALA A 226 -7.37 -12.08 10.12
C ALA A 226 -7.12 -12.13 8.59
N PRO A 227 -8.16 -12.23 7.74
CA PRO A 227 -8.00 -12.33 6.29
C PRO A 227 -7.17 -11.21 5.67
N TRP A 228 -7.30 -9.97 6.17
CA TRP A 228 -6.55 -8.81 5.67
C TRP A 228 -5.07 -8.81 6.04
N ARG A 229 -4.62 -9.77 6.85
CA ARG A 229 -3.21 -9.98 7.18
C ARG A 229 -2.58 -11.06 6.31
N LYS A 230 -3.38 -11.87 5.59
CA LYS A 230 -2.86 -12.93 4.72
C LYS A 230 -2.07 -12.33 3.56
N ARG A 231 -1.08 -13.09 3.10
CA ARG A 231 -0.13 -12.66 2.04
C ARG A 231 -0.85 -12.13 0.80
N ARG A 232 -1.78 -12.90 0.23
CA ARG A 232 -2.51 -12.50 -0.99
C ARG A 232 -3.26 -11.17 -0.85
N TYR A 233 -3.90 -10.94 0.29
CA TYR A 233 -4.59 -9.67 0.55
C TYR A 233 -3.61 -8.50 0.67
N MET A 234 -2.49 -8.70 1.38
CA MET A 234 -1.48 -7.65 1.55
C MET A 234 -0.75 -7.35 0.24
N GLU A 235 -0.43 -8.35 -0.56
CA GLU A 235 0.17 -8.19 -1.90
C GLU A 235 -0.77 -7.39 -2.83
N ALA A 236 -2.08 -7.64 -2.78
CA ALA A 236 -3.06 -6.95 -3.62
C ALA A 236 -3.09 -5.41 -3.40
N LYS A 237 -2.62 -4.91 -2.25
CA LYS A 237 -2.53 -3.48 -1.97
C LYS A 237 -1.60 -2.72 -2.90
N TRP A 238 -0.50 -3.34 -3.33
CA TRP A 238 0.57 -2.68 -4.08
C TRP A 238 0.94 -3.38 -5.40
N LEU A 239 0.61 -4.66 -5.54
CA LEU A 239 0.98 -5.49 -6.69
C LEU A 239 -0.20 -5.72 -7.66
N GLY A 240 -1.41 -5.31 -7.29
CA GLY A 240 -2.56 -5.34 -8.19
C GLY A 240 -2.44 -4.31 -9.32
N THR A 241 -3.24 -4.47 -10.37
CA THR A 241 -3.33 -3.51 -11.48
C THR A 241 -3.77 -2.14 -10.94
N PRO A 242 -2.93 -1.09 -11.05
CA PRO A 242 -3.24 0.20 -10.46
C PRO A 242 -4.08 1.08 -11.37
N ASP A 243 -5.11 1.70 -10.80
CA ASP A 243 -5.76 2.87 -11.39
C ASP A 243 -4.95 4.11 -11.01
N ARG A 244 -4.17 4.65 -11.95
CA ARG A 244 -3.42 5.90 -11.75
C ARG A 244 -4.36 7.10 -11.85
N LEU A 245 -4.53 7.83 -10.76
CA LEU A 245 -5.39 9.02 -10.74
C LEU A 245 -4.64 10.20 -11.36
N SER A 246 -5.07 10.62 -12.55
CA SER A 246 -4.55 11.81 -13.20
C SER A 246 -4.86 13.06 -12.35
N PRO A 247 -3.93 14.03 -12.23
CA PRO A 247 -4.27 15.34 -11.70
C PRO A 247 -5.39 15.90 -12.58
N ALA A 248 -6.54 16.23 -11.99
CA ALA A 248 -7.66 16.78 -12.74
C ALA A 248 -7.22 18.07 -13.44
N ALA A 249 -6.90 17.98 -14.74
CA ALA A 249 -7.02 19.11 -15.64
C ALA A 249 -8.51 19.49 -15.68
N GLY A 250 -8.80 20.78 -15.66
CA GLY A 250 -10.16 21.32 -15.64
C GLY A 250 -11.05 20.73 -16.74
N ALA A 251 -12.35 20.76 -16.47
CA ALA A 251 -13.46 20.24 -17.25
C ALA A 251 -13.31 20.25 -18.79
N GLY A 252 -13.81 19.17 -19.41
CA GLY A 252 -14.50 19.25 -20.71
C GLY A 252 -13.95 18.36 -21.82
N SER A 253 -14.52 17.16 -22.00
CA SER A 253 -14.85 16.67 -23.34
C SER A 253 -15.85 15.52 -23.31
N PRO A 254 -16.63 15.34 -24.40
CA PRO A 254 -18.03 14.96 -24.31
C PRO A 254 -18.25 13.45 -24.25
N VAL A 255 -19.35 13.11 -23.59
CA VAL A 255 -19.99 11.80 -23.61
C VAL A 255 -20.45 11.50 -25.05
N ALA A 256 -19.93 10.43 -25.65
CA ALA A 256 -20.54 9.84 -26.83
C ALA A 256 -21.68 8.91 -26.38
N ALA A 257 -22.89 9.27 -26.79
CA ALA A 257 -24.09 8.47 -26.61
C ALA A 257 -24.14 7.30 -27.59
N GLY A 258 -24.51 6.12 -27.09
CA GLY A 258 -24.89 4.93 -27.86
C GLY A 258 -25.69 3.99 -26.95
N SER A 259 -26.98 3.87 -27.25
CA SER A 259 -28.07 3.31 -26.44
C SER A 259 -28.19 1.75 -26.48
N PRO A 260 -29.30 1.13 -26.03
CA PRO A 260 -29.52 0.66 -24.66
C PRO A 260 -29.79 -0.86 -24.59
N GLU A 261 -29.51 -1.57 -23.48
CA GLU A 261 -30.23 -2.83 -23.22
C GLU A 261 -30.17 -3.32 -21.75
N SER A 262 -31.37 -3.64 -21.25
CA SER A 262 -31.73 -4.43 -20.05
C SER A 262 -31.37 -3.91 -18.64
N GLU A 263 -32.27 -3.05 -18.14
CA GLU A 263 -32.56 -2.91 -16.71
C GLU A 263 -33.03 -4.25 -16.10
N LYS A 264 -32.21 -4.86 -15.26
CA LYS A 264 -32.70 -5.70 -14.16
C LYS A 264 -32.42 -4.98 -12.85
N GLN A 265 -33.47 -4.34 -12.34
CA GLN A 265 -33.62 -3.85 -10.96
C GLN A 265 -32.92 -4.79 -9.97
N ARG A 266 -31.75 -4.39 -9.46
CA ARG A 266 -31.18 -4.98 -8.25
C ARG A 266 -31.63 -4.11 -7.09
N ARG A 267 -32.64 -4.60 -6.38
CA ARG A 267 -33.19 -4.02 -5.16
C ARG A 267 -32.04 -3.74 -4.18
N PHE A 268 -31.89 -2.49 -3.76
CA PHE A 268 -31.06 -2.13 -2.61
C PHE A 268 -31.65 -2.82 -1.37
N ARG A 269 -30.97 -3.84 -0.85
CA ARG A 269 -31.21 -4.30 0.51
C ARG A 269 -30.48 -3.35 1.45
N ALA A 270 -31.24 -2.54 2.16
CA ALA A 270 -30.75 -1.73 3.26
C ALA A 270 -29.98 -2.62 4.26
N SER A 271 -28.78 -2.18 4.61
CA SER A 271 -27.93 -2.81 5.62
C SER A 271 -28.57 -2.62 6.99
N MET A 272 -29.07 -3.69 7.61
CA MET A 272 -29.67 -3.68 8.97
C MET A 272 -28.59 -3.67 10.07
N LEU A 273 -27.71 -2.67 10.07
CA LEU A 273 -26.78 -2.43 11.18
C LEU A 273 -26.71 -0.93 11.49
N THR A 274 -27.82 -0.36 11.93
CA THR A 274 -27.85 0.85 12.77
C THR A 274 -28.51 0.45 14.09
N LEU A 275 -27.67 0.02 15.03
CA LEU A 275 -28.03 -0.05 16.44
C LEU A 275 -28.04 1.38 16.98
N ASP A 276 -29.19 2.04 16.91
CA ASP A 276 -29.43 3.31 17.61
C ASP A 276 -29.79 3.00 19.06
N TYR A 277 -28.81 3.11 19.97
CA TYR A 277 -29.05 3.21 21.40
C TYR A 277 -29.19 4.69 21.77
N GLY A 278 -30.41 5.13 22.09
CA GLY A 278 -30.69 6.50 22.49
C GLY A 278 -32.15 6.77 22.82
N GLY A 279 -32.80 5.87 23.56
CA GLY A 279 -34.15 6.10 24.10
C GLY A 279 -34.14 7.27 25.09
N ARG A 280 -34.77 8.39 24.72
CA ARG A 280 -35.17 9.44 25.66
C ARG A 280 -36.58 9.12 26.13
N THR A 281 -36.70 8.77 27.40
CA THR A 281 -37.96 8.71 28.13
C THR A 281 -38.45 10.14 28.39
N ALA A 282 -39.56 10.54 27.77
CA ALA A 282 -40.39 11.64 28.27
C ALA A 282 -41.59 10.98 28.96
N VAL A 283 -41.71 11.22 30.27
CA VAL A 283 -42.89 10.89 31.06
C VAL A 283 -43.74 12.15 31.09
N GLU A 284 -44.89 12.14 30.41
CA GLU A 284 -46.01 13.04 30.72
C GLU A 284 -46.96 12.28 31.65
N VAL A 285 -47.30 12.87 32.79
CA VAL A 285 -48.48 12.51 33.56
C VAL A 285 -49.30 13.78 33.73
N ALA A 286 -50.58 13.62 33.43
CA ALA A 286 -51.66 14.61 33.49
C ALA A 286 -51.84 15.24 34.88
#